data_AF-A0A1H4XJI3-F1
#
_entry.id   AF-A0A1H4XJI3-F1
#
_cell.length_a   1.000
_cell.length_b   1.000
_cell.length_c   1.000
_cell.angle_alpha   90.00
_cell.angle_beta   90.00
_cell.angle_gamma   90.00
#
_symmetry.space_group_name_H-M   'P 1'
#
loop_
_entity.id
_entity.type
_entity.pdbx_description
1 polymer ?
#
loop_
_entity_poly.entity_id
_entity_poly.type
_entity_poly.pdbx_seq_one_letter_code
_entity_poly.pdbx_strand_id
1 'polypeptide(L)'
;MTQTWAESDGADAALAALRAMVLIADSTVERNTEQLTLTQFRALRVVVDRTPVTMGRVARELAMNPSSVTRACDRLAALNLLEKAPNPLNRRETLLAPTGPGRQLVDRVDRDRRRVLAGVLRRLDPPARASAVAAFERFARAVETDESAPHSLLRRAN
;
A
#
# COMPACT_ATOMS: atom_id res chain seq x y z
N MET A 1 0.13 -2.02 -44.61
CA MET A 1 0.94 -1.40 -43.55
C MET A 1 0.10 -1.36 -42.29
N THR A 2 0.74 -1.71 -41.18
CA THR A 2 0.18 -2.26 -39.94
C THR A 2 -0.73 -1.34 -39.14
N GLN A 3 -1.74 -1.99 -38.57
CA GLN A 3 -2.80 -1.51 -37.70
C GLN A 3 -2.25 -1.38 -36.26
N THR A 4 -2.14 -0.16 -35.72
CA THR A 4 -1.56 0.11 -34.37
C THR A 4 -2.36 1.16 -33.58
N TRP A 5 -3.71 1.13 -33.63
CA TRP A 5 -4.55 2.13 -32.95
C TRP A 5 -5.72 1.53 -32.14
N ALA A 6 -5.53 0.38 -31.49
CA ALA A 6 -6.56 -0.23 -30.64
C ALA A 6 -6.11 -0.57 -29.20
N GLU A 7 -4.86 -0.32 -28.82
CA GLU A 7 -4.35 -0.57 -27.46
C GLU A 7 -4.38 0.67 -26.53
N SER A 8 -4.73 1.87 -27.02
CA SER A 8 -4.76 3.10 -26.22
C SER A 8 -6.09 3.42 -25.55
N ASP A 9 -7.06 2.49 -25.52
CA ASP A 9 -8.48 2.79 -25.23
C ASP A 9 -8.81 3.04 -23.73
N GLY A 10 -7.80 3.01 -22.85
CA GLY A 10 -7.99 3.26 -21.41
C GLY A 10 -6.71 3.28 -20.59
N ALA A 11 -5.57 2.85 -21.14
CA ALA A 11 -4.29 2.81 -20.45
C ALA A 11 -3.82 4.20 -20.00
N ASP A 12 -3.98 5.24 -20.83
CA ASP A 12 -3.60 6.61 -20.48
C ASP A 12 -4.46 7.18 -19.35
N ALA A 13 -5.77 6.92 -19.41
CA ALA A 13 -6.69 7.31 -18.34
C ALA A 13 -6.37 6.57 -17.03
N ALA A 14 -6.07 5.27 -17.11
CA ALA A 14 -5.65 4.47 -15.96
C ALA A 14 -4.32 4.96 -15.38
N LEU A 15 -3.35 5.31 -16.23
CA LEU A 15 -2.05 5.86 -15.81
C LEU A 15 -2.21 7.25 -15.16
N ALA A 16 -3.07 8.10 -15.71
CA ALA A 16 -3.39 9.40 -15.12
C ALA A 16 -4.05 9.22 -13.74
N ALA A 17 -5.01 8.28 -13.63
CA ALA A 17 -5.63 7.93 -12.36
C ALA A 17 -4.61 7.39 -11.36
N LEU A 18 -3.70 6.49 -11.78
CA LEU A 18 -2.63 5.95 -10.94
C LEU A 18 -1.73 7.06 -10.40
N ARG A 19 -1.29 8.00 -11.26
CA ARG A 19 -0.45 9.15 -10.84
C ARG A 19 -1.18 10.03 -9.82
N ALA A 20 -2.47 10.31 -10.04
CA ALA A 20 -3.27 11.06 -9.07
C ALA A 20 -3.41 10.32 -7.73
N MET A 21 -3.61 9.01 -7.77
CA MET A 21 -3.69 8.18 -6.56
C MET A 21 -2.35 8.13 -5.80
N VAL A 22 -1.22 8.03 -6.51
CA VAL A 22 0.11 8.10 -5.91
C VAL A 22 0.35 9.45 -5.24
N LEU A 23 -0.01 10.56 -5.89
CA LEU A 23 0.11 11.90 -5.29
C LEU A 23 -0.74 12.05 -4.02
N ILE A 24 -1.97 11.52 -4.03
CA ILE A 24 -2.83 11.48 -2.83
C ILE A 24 -2.18 10.60 -1.75
N ALA A 25 -1.64 9.44 -2.13
CA ALA A 25 -1.01 8.53 -1.20
C ALA A 25 0.21 9.14 -0.51
N ASP A 26 1.11 9.77 -1.27
CA ASP A 26 2.34 10.38 -0.77
C ASP A 26 2.03 11.59 0.12
N SER A 27 1.18 12.51 -0.36
CA SER A 27 0.84 13.71 0.42
C SER A 27 0.10 13.42 1.73
N THR A 28 -0.64 12.31 1.81
CA THR A 28 -1.33 11.89 3.04
C THR A 28 -0.38 11.20 4.01
N VAL A 29 0.66 10.53 3.52
CA VAL A 29 1.74 10.00 4.37
C VAL A 29 2.54 11.17 4.95
N GLU A 30 3.07 12.05 4.10
CA GLU A 30 3.91 13.19 4.52
C GLU A 30 3.24 14.04 5.61
N ARG A 31 1.95 14.35 5.46
CA ARG A 31 1.18 15.14 6.43
C ARG A 31 0.97 14.48 7.79
N ASN A 32 1.08 13.16 7.87
CA ASN A 32 0.73 12.39 9.06
C ASN A 32 1.93 11.66 9.69
N THR A 33 3.05 11.60 9.00
CA THR A 33 4.21 10.80 9.40
C THR A 33 5.47 11.62 9.53
N GLU A 34 5.43 12.76 10.24
CA GLU A 34 6.51 13.78 10.37
C GLU A 34 7.96 13.25 10.50
N GLN A 35 8.17 11.98 10.88
CA GLN A 35 9.47 11.33 11.06
C GLN A 35 9.70 10.06 10.22
N LEU A 36 8.75 9.65 9.37
CA LEU A 36 8.84 8.43 8.55
C LEU A 36 9.04 8.74 7.07
N THR A 37 9.90 7.96 6.44
CA THR A 37 9.96 7.88 4.98
C THR A 37 8.78 7.05 4.44
N LEU A 38 8.43 7.24 3.16
CA LEU A 38 7.41 6.43 2.48
C LEU A 38 7.69 4.92 2.62
N THR A 39 8.95 4.51 2.52
CA THR A 39 9.38 3.12 2.69
C THR A 39 9.11 2.59 4.10
N GLN A 40 9.39 3.39 5.13
CA GLN A 40 9.09 3.00 6.52
C GLN A 40 7.59 2.90 6.74
N PHE A 41 6.81 3.85 6.22
CA PHE A 41 5.35 3.75 6.29
C PHE A 41 4.81 2.51 5.56
N ARG A 42 5.34 2.18 4.38
CA ARG A 42 4.96 0.95 3.65
C ARG A 42 5.29 -0.31 4.45
N ALA A 43 6.46 -0.37 5.11
CA ALA A 43 6.81 -1.48 5.98
C ALA A 43 5.86 -1.60 7.19
N LEU A 44 5.54 -0.49 7.85
CA LEU A 44 4.56 -0.46 8.94
C LEU A 44 3.19 -0.97 8.47
N ARG A 45 2.72 -0.51 7.31
CA ARG A 45 1.43 -0.93 6.74
C ARG A 45 1.39 -2.43 6.45
N VAL A 46 2.44 -2.99 5.84
CA VAL A 46 2.55 -4.45 5.64
C VAL A 46 2.42 -5.20 6.97
N VAL A 47 3.10 -4.73 8.01
CA VAL A 47 3.03 -5.37 9.34
C VAL A 47 1.66 -5.19 9.99
N VAL A 48 0.97 -4.07 9.77
CA VAL A 48 -0.42 -3.88 10.25
C VAL A 48 -1.40 -4.82 9.54
N ASP A 49 -1.27 -4.95 8.22
CA ASP A 49 -2.17 -5.75 7.38
C ASP A 49 -1.93 -7.26 7.57
N ARG A 50 -0.69 -7.65 7.89
CA ARG A 50 -0.27 -9.04 8.05
C ARG A 50 0.48 -9.17 9.36
N THR A 51 -0.23 -9.48 10.45
CA THR A 51 0.37 -9.63 11.78
C THR A 51 -0.01 -10.96 12.43
N PRO A 52 0.94 -11.67 13.07
CA PRO A 52 2.40 -11.43 13.03
C PRO A 52 3.01 -11.79 11.66
N VAL A 53 4.09 -11.11 11.25
CA VAL A 53 4.77 -11.38 9.97
C VAL A 53 6.29 -11.43 10.14
N THR A 54 6.96 -12.29 9.35
CA THR A 54 8.42 -12.37 9.38
C THR A 54 9.06 -11.21 8.63
N MET A 55 10.22 -10.75 9.10
CA MET A 55 10.98 -9.70 8.41
C MET A 55 11.31 -10.06 6.94
N GLY A 56 11.57 -11.33 6.67
CA GLY A 56 11.78 -11.84 5.30
C GLY A 56 10.52 -11.79 4.42
N ARG A 57 9.32 -11.91 5.02
CA ARG A 57 8.06 -11.71 4.28
C ARG A 57 7.84 -10.23 3.96
N VAL A 58 8.11 -9.31 4.90
CA VAL A 58 8.07 -7.86 4.64
C VAL A 58 9.02 -7.49 3.49
N ALA A 59 10.23 -8.03 3.47
CA ALA A 59 11.19 -7.80 2.38
C ALA A 59 10.66 -8.23 1.01
N ARG A 60 10.05 -9.42 0.93
CA ARG A 60 9.43 -9.91 -0.31
C ARG A 60 8.27 -9.04 -0.78
N GLU A 61 7.41 -8.60 0.14
CA GLU A 61 6.24 -7.79 -0.20
C GLU A 61 6.59 -6.38 -0.67
N LEU A 62 7.64 -5.81 -0.11
CA LEU A 62 8.13 -4.51 -0.54
C LEU A 62 9.06 -4.57 -1.76
N ALA A 63 9.36 -5.78 -2.27
CA ALA A 63 10.39 -6.01 -3.29
C ALA A 63 11.74 -5.36 -2.92
N MET A 64 12.12 -5.46 -1.64
CA MET A 64 13.32 -4.82 -1.07
C MET A 64 14.33 -5.86 -0.59
N ASN A 65 15.61 -5.52 -0.66
CA ASN A 65 16.64 -6.36 -0.06
C ASN A 65 16.49 -6.44 1.48
N PRO A 66 16.83 -7.58 2.11
CA PRO A 66 16.65 -7.79 3.54
C PRO A 66 17.30 -6.70 4.41
N SER A 67 18.51 -6.24 4.05
CA SER A 67 19.22 -5.22 4.83
C SER A 67 18.46 -3.90 4.93
N SER A 68 17.76 -3.51 3.86
CA SER A 68 17.00 -2.26 3.80
C SER A 68 15.72 -2.35 4.61
N VAL A 69 15.04 -3.51 4.56
CA VAL A 69 13.85 -3.77 5.39
C VAL A 69 14.21 -3.84 6.86
N THR A 70 15.33 -4.49 7.22
CA THR A 70 15.83 -4.51 8.61
C THR A 70 16.03 -3.10 9.13
N ARG A 71 16.75 -2.24 8.40
CA ARG A 71 16.95 -0.83 8.81
C ARG A 71 15.64 -0.07 8.96
N ALA A 72 14.67 -0.28 8.07
CA ALA A 72 13.36 0.36 8.16
C ALA A 72 12.59 -0.11 9.40
N CYS A 73 12.53 -1.43 9.64
CA CYS A 73 11.82 -2.03 10.77
C CYS A 73 12.49 -1.69 12.11
N ASP A 74 13.81 -1.63 12.17
CA ASP A 74 14.55 -1.19 13.35
C ASP A 74 14.23 0.26 13.70
N ARG A 75 14.15 1.15 12.71
CA ARG A 75 13.72 2.53 12.93
C ARG A 75 12.29 2.61 13.44
N LEU A 76 11.37 1.83 12.88
CA LEU A 76 9.97 1.77 13.34
C LEU A 76 9.85 1.24 14.77
N ALA A 77 10.66 0.24 15.14
CA ALA A 77 10.71 -0.28 16.50
C ALA A 77 11.28 0.77 17.49
N ALA A 78 12.32 1.51 17.09
CA ALA A 78 12.87 2.61 17.87
C ALA A 78 11.87 3.76 18.09
N LEU A 79 10.89 3.91 17.19
CA LEU A 79 9.78 4.87 17.31
C LEU A 79 8.55 4.28 18.04
N ASN A 80 8.66 3.09 18.62
CA ASN A 80 7.56 2.38 19.28
C ASN A 80 6.33 2.15 18.36
N LEU A 81 6.57 1.95 17.06
CA LEU A 81 5.51 1.66 16.08
C LEU A 81 5.41 0.17 15.78
N LEU A 82 6.49 -0.58 15.98
CA LEU A 82 6.56 -2.03 15.84
C LEU A 82 7.22 -2.66 17.07
N GLU A 83 6.88 -3.91 17.33
CA GLU A 83 7.59 -4.80 18.25
C GLU A 83 8.21 -5.97 17.48
N LYS A 84 9.33 -6.47 18.01
CA LYS A 84 10.10 -7.58 17.44
C LYS A 84 10.15 -8.73 18.42
N ALA A 85 9.89 -9.95 17.95
CA ALA A 85 10.02 -11.16 18.75
C ALA A 85 10.72 -12.28 17.95
N PRO A 86 11.49 -13.18 18.60
CA PRO A 86 11.97 -14.39 17.95
C PRO A 86 10.80 -15.25 17.47
N ASN A 87 10.90 -15.83 16.27
CA ASN A 87 9.89 -16.77 15.81
C ASN A 87 10.00 -18.09 16.63
N PRO A 88 8.93 -18.53 17.33
CA PRO A 88 8.96 -19.76 18.14
C PRO A 88 9.16 -21.03 17.29
N LEU A 89 8.77 -21.00 16.01
CA LEU A 89 8.91 -22.12 15.07
C LEU A 89 10.29 -22.15 14.39
N ASN A 90 10.98 -21.01 14.33
CA ASN A 90 12.31 -20.89 13.73
C ASN A 90 13.07 -19.69 14.32
N ARG A 91 13.90 -19.90 15.33
CA ARG A 91 14.63 -18.82 16.03
C ARG A 91 15.58 -18.00 15.14
N ARG A 92 15.86 -18.43 13.91
CA ARG A 92 16.63 -17.65 12.93
C ARG A 92 15.80 -16.53 12.30
N GLU A 93 14.49 -16.54 12.47
CA GLU A 93 13.57 -15.52 11.97
C GLU A 93 13.08 -14.60 13.09
N THR A 94 12.86 -13.34 12.72
CA THR A 94 12.24 -12.32 13.57
C THR A 94 10.81 -12.09 13.09
N LEU A 95 9.86 -12.21 14.01
CA LEU A 95 8.48 -11.78 13.84
C LEU A 95 8.32 -10.30 14.19
N LEU A 96 7.45 -9.64 13.44
CA LEU A 96 7.06 -8.26 13.60
C LEU A 96 5.56 -8.18 13.89
N ALA A 97 5.19 -7.34 14.85
CA ALA A 97 3.81 -6.96 15.11
C ALA A 97 3.73 -5.44 15.32
N PRO A 98 2.60 -4.80 14.96
CA PRO A 98 2.43 -3.38 15.20
C PRO A 98 2.02 -3.13 16.65
N THR A 99 2.57 -2.07 17.24
CA THR A 99 2.12 -1.58 18.54
C THR A 99 0.79 -0.82 18.39
N GLY A 100 0.18 -0.43 19.51
CA GLY A 100 -0.97 0.48 19.51
C GLY A 100 -0.71 1.79 18.75
N PRO A 101 0.38 2.52 19.05
CA PRO A 101 0.78 3.70 18.27
C PRO A 101 0.99 3.43 16.78
N GLY A 102 1.59 2.28 16.42
CA GLY A 102 1.77 1.87 15.03
C GLY A 102 0.46 1.76 14.26
N ARG A 103 -0.54 1.09 14.85
CA ARG A 103 -1.89 0.96 14.27
C ARG A 103 -2.57 2.33 14.14
N GLN A 104 -2.51 3.14 15.19
CA GLN A 104 -3.11 4.49 15.19
C GLN A 104 -2.52 5.40 14.12
N LEU A 105 -1.23 5.27 13.82
CA LEU A 105 -0.56 6.03 12.76
C LEU A 105 -1.10 5.62 11.38
N VAL A 106 -1.21 4.32 11.10
CA VAL A 106 -1.80 3.81 9.85
C VAL A 106 -3.26 4.28 9.72
N ASP A 107 -4.06 4.14 10.77
CA ASP A 107 -5.46 4.59 10.77
C ASP A 107 -5.59 6.09 10.51
N ARG A 108 -4.65 6.90 11.01
CA ARG A 108 -4.63 8.35 10.79
C ARG A 108 -4.39 8.69 9.32
N VAL A 109 -3.42 8.03 8.69
CA VAL A 109 -3.14 8.18 7.25
C VAL A 109 -4.36 7.76 6.43
N ASP A 110 -4.99 6.63 6.76
CA ASP A 110 -6.16 6.14 6.03
C ASP A 110 -7.38 7.06 6.17
N ARG A 111 -7.61 7.61 7.37
CA ARG A 111 -8.67 8.61 7.59
C ARG A 111 -8.43 9.87 6.75
N ASP A 112 -7.20 10.37 6.71
CA ASP A 112 -6.89 11.56 5.92
C ASP A 112 -7.00 11.29 4.42
N ARG A 113 -6.52 10.13 3.97
CA ARG A 113 -6.68 9.67 2.59
C ARG A 113 -8.14 9.55 2.18
N ARG A 114 -8.99 8.98 3.04
CA ARG A 114 -10.44 8.92 2.82
C ARG A 114 -11.05 10.32 2.70
N ARG A 115 -10.63 11.27 3.53
CA ARG A 115 -11.08 12.67 3.47
C ARG A 115 -10.69 13.33 2.14
N VAL A 116 -9.44 13.16 1.71
CA VAL A 116 -8.94 13.70 0.44
C VAL A 116 -9.70 13.11 -0.75
N LEU A 117 -9.84 11.78 -0.81
CA LEU A 117 -10.59 11.10 -1.87
C LEU A 117 -12.06 11.52 -1.92
N ALA A 118 -12.72 11.64 -0.76
CA ALA A 118 -14.09 12.15 -0.68
C ALA A 118 -14.19 13.61 -1.14
N GLY A 119 -13.15 14.42 -0.94
CA GLY A 119 -13.05 15.78 -1.49
C GLY A 119 -12.96 15.78 -3.02
N VAL A 120 -12.09 14.94 -3.59
CA VAL A 120 -11.93 14.80 -5.05
C VAL A 120 -13.23 14.31 -5.71
N LEU A 121 -13.85 13.26 -5.17
CA LEU A 121 -15.10 12.71 -5.70
C LEU A 121 -16.26 13.71 -5.67
N ARG A 122 -16.30 14.62 -4.69
CA ARG A 122 -17.32 15.67 -4.61
C ARG A 122 -17.20 16.75 -5.69
N ARG A 123 -16.08 16.81 -6.42
CA ARG A 123 -15.90 17.72 -7.56
C ARG A 123 -16.55 17.20 -8.83
N LEU A 124 -16.92 15.92 -8.87
CA LEU A 124 -17.68 15.32 -9.96
C LEU A 124 -19.17 15.59 -9.77
N ASP A 125 -19.90 15.73 -10.86
CA ASP A 125 -21.36 15.77 -10.81
C ASP A 125 -21.92 14.42 -10.29
N PRO A 126 -23.18 14.39 -9.79
CA PRO A 126 -23.72 13.18 -9.16
C PRO A 126 -23.67 11.92 -10.05
N PRO A 127 -23.99 11.98 -11.36
CA PRO A 127 -23.88 10.83 -12.24
C PRO A 127 -22.44 10.34 -12.44
N ALA A 128 -21.48 11.23 -12.75
CA ALA A 128 -20.09 10.81 -12.94
C ALA A 128 -19.48 10.28 -11.65
N ARG A 129 -19.84 10.86 -10.49
CA ARG A 129 -19.41 10.36 -9.18
C ARG A 129 -19.89 8.93 -8.93
N ALA A 130 -21.15 8.62 -9.23
CA ALA A 130 -21.69 7.26 -9.08
C ALA A 130 -20.97 6.27 -10.00
N SER A 131 -20.73 6.65 -11.26
CA SER A 131 -19.95 5.85 -12.21
C SER A 131 -18.52 5.61 -11.73
N ALA A 132 -17.84 6.63 -11.21
CA ALA A 132 -16.48 6.51 -10.69
C ALA A 132 -16.42 5.56 -9.48
N VAL A 133 -17.34 5.69 -8.52
CA VAL A 133 -17.42 4.79 -7.36
C VAL A 133 -17.60 3.34 -7.82
N ALA A 134 -18.56 3.10 -8.72
CA ALA A 134 -18.83 1.75 -9.22
C ALA A 134 -17.64 1.18 -10.03
N ALA A 135 -16.88 2.03 -10.73
CA ALA A 135 -15.65 1.62 -11.41
C ALA A 135 -14.55 1.26 -10.41
N PHE A 136 -14.32 2.07 -9.37
CA PHE A 136 -13.33 1.79 -8.34
C PHE A 136 -13.64 0.51 -7.56
N GLU A 137 -14.90 0.24 -7.22
CA GLU A 137 -15.31 -1.00 -6.56
C GLU A 137 -15.05 -2.23 -7.43
N ARG A 138 -15.33 -2.15 -8.74
CA ARG A 138 -15.04 -3.24 -9.68
C ARG A 138 -13.53 -3.44 -9.83
N PHE A 139 -12.78 -2.36 -9.95
CA PHE A 139 -11.32 -2.39 -10.07
C PHE A 139 -10.67 -3.01 -8.82
N ALA A 140 -11.08 -2.58 -7.61
CA ALA A 140 -10.57 -3.13 -6.35
C ALA A 140 -10.82 -4.65 -6.24
N ARG A 141 -12.04 -5.11 -6.52
CA ARG A 141 -12.35 -6.55 -6.54
C ARG A 141 -11.51 -7.34 -7.55
N ALA A 142 -11.26 -6.77 -8.72
CA ALA A 142 -10.44 -7.41 -9.75
C ALA A 142 -8.99 -7.59 -9.28
N VAL A 143 -8.42 -6.58 -8.60
CA VAL A 143 -7.07 -6.64 -8.02
C VAL A 143 -6.99 -7.69 -6.91
N GLU A 144 -7.95 -7.71 -5.98
CA GLU A 144 -7.99 -8.70 -4.89
C GLU A 144 -8.08 -10.14 -5.42
N THR A 145 -8.84 -10.33 -6.49
CA THR A 145 -8.98 -11.62 -7.17
C THR A 145 -7.66 -12.04 -7.83
N ASP A 146 -6.96 -11.10 -8.50
CA ASP A 146 -5.65 -11.39 -9.11
C ASP A 146 -4.57 -11.71 -8.06
N GLU A 147 -4.47 -10.94 -6.97
CA GLU A 147 -3.49 -11.19 -5.91
C GLU A 147 -3.68 -12.57 -5.25
N SER A 148 -4.92 -13.06 -5.21
CA SER A 148 -5.27 -14.38 -4.67
C SER A 148 -4.95 -15.53 -5.63
N ALA A 149 -4.63 -15.24 -6.90
CA ALA A 149 -4.40 -16.26 -7.93
C ALA A 149 -2.96 -16.82 -7.93
N PRO A 150 -2.75 -18.12 -8.22
CA PRO A 150 -1.41 -18.74 -8.29
C PRO A 150 -0.45 -18.10 -9.30
N HIS A 151 -1.00 -17.41 -10.31
CA HIS A 151 -0.26 -16.73 -11.38
C HIS A 151 -0.64 -15.25 -11.50
N SER A 152 -0.82 -14.57 -10.37
CA SER A 152 -1.07 -13.12 -10.31
C SER A 152 -0.19 -12.35 -11.29
N LEU A 153 -0.84 -11.51 -12.11
CA LEU A 153 -0.15 -10.59 -13.03
C LEU A 153 0.73 -9.61 -12.25
N LEU A 154 0.28 -9.18 -11.07
CA LEU A 154 1.00 -8.26 -10.19
C LEU A 154 2.26 -8.88 -9.55
N ARG A 155 2.33 -10.21 -9.42
CA ARG A 155 3.53 -10.91 -8.95
C ARG A 155 4.63 -11.07 -10.01
N ARG A 156 4.29 -10.96 -11.30
CA ARG A 156 5.25 -11.11 -12.41
C ARG A 156 5.89 -9.79 -12.86
N ALA A 157 5.38 -8.66 -12.36
CA ALA A 157 5.85 -7.32 -12.72
C ALA A 157 6.94 -6.75 -11.79
N ASN A 158 7.32 -7.49 -10.74
CA ASN A 158 8.44 -7.19 -9.83
C ASN A 158 9.53 -8.25 -9.97
#